data_AF-A0A971XXE4-F1
#
_entry.id   AF-A0A971XXE4-F1
#
_cell.length_a   1.000
_cell.length_b   1.000
_cell.length_c   1.000
_cell.angle_alpha   90.00
_cell.angle_beta   90.00
_cell.angle_gamma   90.00
#
_symmetry.space_group_name_H-M   'P 1'
#
loop_
_entity.id
_entity.type
_entity.pdbx_description
1 polymer ?
#
loop_
_entity_poly.entity_id
_entity_poly.type
_entity_poly.pdbx_seq_one_letter_code
_entity_poly.pdbx_strand_id
1 'polypeptide(L)' 'MVRVDGRKPDELRKVKITRNFTKYAEGSVLIEAGDT' A
#
# COMPACT_ATOMS: atom_id res chain seq x y z
N MET A 1 3.36 15.30 17.87
CA MET A 1 4.07 15.80 16.67
C MET A 1 3.55 15.03 15.47
N VAL A 2 3.21 15.72 14.38
CA VAL A 2 2.69 15.12 13.15
C VAL A 2 3.88 14.52 12.37
N ARG A 3 3.68 13.37 11.69
CA ARG A 3 4.73 12.74 10.84
C ARG A 3 5.02 13.59 9.60
N VAL A 4 6.10 13.29 8.89
CA VAL A 4 6.57 14.05 7.70
C VAL A 4 5.53 14.17 6.58
N ASP A 5 4.62 13.22 6.52
CA ASP A 5 3.55 13.11 5.53
C ASP A 5 2.18 13.54 6.08
N GLY A 6 2.15 14.25 7.21
CA GLY A 6 0.91 14.77 7.79
C GLY A 6 0.11 13.76 8.62
N ARG A 7 0.51 12.49 8.65
CA ARG A 7 -0.20 11.43 9.38
C ARG A 7 -0.03 11.53 10.90
N LYS A 8 -1.03 11.01 11.61
CA LYS A 8 -0.91 10.76 13.05
C LYS A 8 0.06 9.59 13.34
N PRO A 9 0.63 9.51 14.56
CA PRO A 9 1.51 8.40 14.94
C PRO A 9 0.87 7.00 14.83
N ASP A 10 -0.44 6.92 14.97
CA ASP A 10 -1.26 5.70 14.90
C ASP A 10 -1.94 5.49 13.54
N GLU A 11 -1.81 6.44 12.61
CA GLU A 11 -2.40 6.37 11.29
C GLU A 11 -1.49 5.65 10.29
N LEU A 12 -2.05 4.70 9.53
CA LEU A 12 -1.33 3.95 8.49
C LEU A 12 -1.10 4.81 7.24
N ARG A 13 -0.06 4.47 6.45
CA ARG A 13 0.09 5.00 5.10
C ARG A 13 -1.09 4.55 4.22
N LYS A 14 -1.37 5.28 3.15
CA LYS A 14 -2.40 4.89 2.18
C LYS A 14 -2.06 3.51 1.60
N VAL A 15 -2.99 2.56 1.72
CA VAL A 15 -2.83 1.21 1.16
C VAL A 15 -3.77 1.01 -0.02
N LYS A 16 -3.25 0.51 -1.13
CA LYS A 16 -4.02 0.08 -2.30
C LYS A 16 -3.65 -1.35 -2.65
N ILE A 17 -4.67 -2.16 -2.92
CA ILE A 17 -4.52 -3.59 -3.22
C ILE A 17 -5.07 -3.84 -4.61
N THR A 18 -4.20 -4.27 -5.52
CA THR A 18 -4.55 -4.62 -6.90
C THR A 18 -4.38 -6.12 -7.09
N ARG A 19 -5.47 -6.87 -7.20
CA ARG A 19 -5.45 -8.32 -7.42
C ARG A 19 -5.17 -8.66 -8.88
N ASN A 20 -4.71 -9.89 -9.12
CA ASN A 20 -4.37 -10.44 -10.44
C ASN A 20 -3.34 -9.57 -11.19
N PHE A 21 -2.35 -9.05 -10.45
CA PHE A 21 -1.38 -8.10 -11.00
C PHE A 21 -0.46 -8.72 -12.06
N THR A 22 0.04 -9.94 -11.83
CA THR A 22 0.85 -10.67 -12.81
C THR A 22 -0.01 -11.69 -13.54
N LYS A 23 -0.09 -11.56 -14.87
CA LYS A 23 -0.97 -12.35 -15.75
C LYS A 23 -0.79 -13.87 -15.65
N TYR A 24 0.43 -14.33 -15.38
CA TYR A 24 0.78 -15.76 -15.45
C TYR A 24 0.81 -16.47 -14.10
N ALA A 25 0.77 -15.73 -12.99
CA ALA A 25 0.70 -16.36 -11.68
C ALA A 25 -0.72 -16.86 -11.40
N GLU A 26 -0.85 -18.06 -10.84
CA GLU A 26 -2.14 -18.62 -10.41
C GLU A 26 -2.85 -17.72 -9.39
N GLY A 27 -2.08 -16.98 -8.59
CA GLY A 27 -2.55 -15.89 -7.75
C GLY A 27 -1.48 -14.81 -7.64
N SER A 28 -1.88 -13.55 -7.80
CA SER A 28 -0.99 -12.42 -7.62
C SER A 28 -1.71 -11.18 -7.12
N VAL A 29 -1.00 -10.37 -6.35
CA VAL A 29 -1.49 -9.10 -5.80
C VAL A 29 -0.33 -8.11 -5.78
N LEU A 30 -0.57 -6.89 -6.24
CA LEU A 30 0.28 -5.74 -5.97
C LEU A 30 -0.30 -4.98 -4.77
N ILE A 31 0.52 -4.73 -3.77
CA ILE A 31 0.19 -3.91 -2.61
C ILE A 31 1.04 -2.66 -2.67
N GLU A 32 0.39 -1.51 -2.74
CA GLU A 32 1.03 -0.20 -2.67
C GLU A 32 0.75 0.38 -1.28
N ALA A 33 1.78 0.62 -0.47
CA ALA A 33 1.71 1.17 0.89
C ALA A 33 2.50 2.48 0.94
N GLY A 34 1.82 3.60 0.70
CA GLY A 34 2.48 4.89 0.45
C GLY A 34 3.27 4.84 -0.86
N ASP A 35 4.55 5.22 -0.82
CA ASP A 35 5.43 5.22 -1.99
C ASP A 35 6.17 3.89 -2.21
N THR A 36 5.69 2.80 -1.60
CA THR A 36 6.21 1.43 -1.72
C THR A 36 5.18 0.56 -2.40
#